data_AF-A0A953RG15-F1
#
_entry.id   AF-A0A953RG15-F1
#
_cell.length_a   1.000
_cell.length_b   1.000
_cell.length_c   1.000
_cell.angle_alpha   90.00
_cell.angle_beta   90.00
_cell.angle_gamma   90.00
#
_symmetry.space_group_name_H-M   'P 1'
#
loop_
_entity.id
_entity.type
_entity.pdbx_description
1 polymer ?
#
loop_
_entity_poly.entity_id
_entity_poly.type
_entity_poly.pdbx_seq_one_letter_code
_entity_poly.pdbx_strand_id
1 'polypeptide(L)'
;VSRVSGGRLIAAKINGKYWMYWGEGEIHLATSSDLIDWRPLEDAKGDPIAVLGKRAGHFDSSFPEVGPPPVLTRDGIVVLYNGKNAAEAGDPNLPAGTYAAGEALFAANHPAKLISRTEGPVFKPELPFERSGQYAAGTTFTEGLVLFKGKYFLYYGCADSLVGAAVSTARRR
;
A
#
# COMPACT_ATOMS: atom_id res chain seq x y z
N VAL A 1 4.24 -3.28 -9.68
CA VAL A 1 4.36 -1.84 -10.04
C VAL A 1 3.70 -1.60 -11.38
N SER A 2 2.88 -0.56 -11.44
CA SER A 2 2.12 -0.13 -12.59
C SER A 2 2.56 1.27 -13.03
N ARG A 3 2.19 1.69 -14.25
CA ARG A 3 2.33 3.06 -14.74
C ARG A 3 1.06 3.48 -15.46
N VAL A 4 0.83 4.79 -15.53
CA VAL A 4 -0.26 5.34 -16.33
C VAL A 4 0.10 5.26 -17.82
N SER A 5 -0.77 4.66 -18.62
CA SER A 5 -0.66 4.62 -20.08
C SER A 5 -2.06 4.59 -20.70
N GLY A 6 -2.35 5.48 -21.65
CA GLY A 6 -3.65 5.54 -22.32
C GLY A 6 -4.84 5.70 -21.36
N GLY A 7 -4.64 6.41 -20.24
CA GLY A 7 -5.69 6.62 -19.24
C GLY A 7 -6.02 5.40 -18.38
N ARG A 8 -5.13 4.40 -18.33
CA ARG A 8 -5.25 3.19 -17.50
C ARG A 8 -3.95 2.93 -16.75
N LEU A 9 -4.01 2.12 -15.70
CA LEU A 9 -2.81 1.57 -15.04
C LEU A 9 -2.44 0.26 -15.74
N ILE A 10 -1.19 0.14 -16.18
CA ILE A 10 -0.64 -1.08 -16.80
C ILE A 10 0.63 -1.50 -16.07
N ALA A 11 0.97 -2.79 -16.08
CA ALA A 11 2.22 -3.28 -15.50
C ALA A 11 3.44 -2.55 -16.11
N ALA A 12 4.37 -2.12 -15.26
CA ALA A 12 5.56 -1.40 -15.65
C ALA A 12 6.82 -2.28 -15.50
N LYS A 13 7.72 -2.18 -16.47
CA LYS A 13 9.09 -2.68 -16.32
C LYS A 13 10.00 -1.56 -15.83
N ILE A 14 10.86 -1.89 -14.86
CA ILE A 14 11.94 -1.03 -14.35
C ILE A 14 13.23 -1.86 -14.49
N ASN A 15 14.24 -1.30 -15.15
CA ASN A 15 15.49 -2.01 -15.47
C ASN A 15 15.24 -3.39 -16.15
N GLY A 16 14.30 -3.42 -17.10
CA GLY A 16 13.99 -4.62 -17.90
C GLY A 16 13.11 -5.68 -17.22
N LYS A 17 12.80 -5.55 -15.93
CA LYS A 17 11.98 -6.52 -15.16
C LYS A 17 10.68 -5.90 -14.65
N TYR A 18 9.66 -6.72 -14.44
CA TYR A 18 8.52 -6.37 -13.62
C TYR A 18 8.90 -6.43 -12.14
N TRP A 19 8.20 -5.64 -11.33
CA TRP A 19 8.46 -5.49 -9.90
C TRP A 19 7.17 -5.64 -9.11
N MET A 20 7.24 -6.30 -7.96
CA MET A 20 6.14 -6.47 -7.02
C MET A 20 6.63 -6.12 -5.62
N TYR A 21 5.83 -5.33 -4.91
CA TYR A 21 5.92 -5.20 -3.46
C TYR A 21 4.93 -6.19 -2.88
N TRP A 22 5.31 -6.93 -1.85
CA TRP A 22 4.49 -8.00 -1.28
C TRP A 22 4.75 -8.15 0.22
N GLY A 23 3.80 -8.72 0.96
CA GLY A 23 3.98 -9.07 2.37
C GLY A 23 2.98 -8.43 3.33
N GLU A 24 2.86 -9.06 4.49
CA GLU A 24 2.15 -8.68 5.71
C GLU A 24 3.16 -8.80 6.86
N GLY A 25 3.15 -7.88 7.82
CA GLY A 25 4.20 -7.83 8.86
C GLY A 25 5.37 -6.97 8.43
N GLU A 26 5.93 -7.29 7.27
CA GLU A 26 6.95 -6.52 6.56
C GLU A 26 6.62 -6.52 5.07
N ILE A 27 6.95 -5.44 4.38
CA ILE A 27 6.83 -5.36 2.92
C ILE A 27 8.20 -5.64 2.33
N HIS A 28 8.22 -6.56 1.37
CA HIS A 28 9.38 -7.04 0.63
C HIS A 28 9.24 -6.71 -0.87
N LEU A 29 10.23 -7.15 -1.66
CA LEU A 29 10.24 -6.99 -3.11
C LEU A 29 10.45 -8.31 -3.83
N ALA A 30 9.91 -8.39 -5.05
CA ALA A 30 10.20 -9.46 -6.00
C ALA A 30 10.28 -8.90 -7.43
N THR A 31 11.01 -9.61 -8.30
CA THR A 31 11.08 -9.31 -9.73
C THR A 31 10.63 -10.48 -10.59
N SER A 32 10.14 -10.17 -11.79
CA SER A 32 9.71 -11.18 -12.78
C SER A 32 10.01 -10.71 -14.21
N SER A 33 10.23 -11.65 -15.13
CA SER A 33 10.36 -11.40 -16.57
C SER A 33 9.01 -11.47 -17.31
N ASP A 34 8.04 -12.20 -16.77
CA ASP A 34 6.82 -12.67 -17.44
C ASP A 34 5.53 -12.45 -16.64
N LEU A 35 5.62 -11.91 -15.42
CA LEU A 35 4.53 -11.70 -14.44
C LEU A 35 3.99 -12.97 -13.78
N ILE A 36 4.57 -14.14 -14.09
CA ILE A 36 4.14 -15.44 -13.57
C ILE A 36 5.18 -15.93 -12.56
N ASP A 37 6.44 -16.02 -12.98
CA ASP A 37 7.54 -16.50 -12.14
C ASP A 37 8.20 -15.33 -11.43
N TRP A 38 8.05 -15.28 -10.11
CA TRP A 38 8.56 -14.21 -9.26
C TRP A 38 9.75 -14.68 -8.43
N ARG A 39 10.79 -13.84 -8.39
CA ARG A 39 11.99 -14.06 -7.57
C ARG A 39 12.07 -12.96 -6.51
N PRO A 40 11.97 -13.29 -5.21
CA PRO A 40 12.21 -12.35 -4.13
C PRO A 40 13.57 -11.68 -4.26
N LEU A 41 13.66 -10.43 -3.79
CA LEU A 41 14.95 -9.82 -3.54
C LEU A 41 15.45 -10.33 -2.19
N GLU A 42 16.62 -10.95 -2.21
CA GLU A 42 17.21 -11.59 -1.04
C GLU A 42 18.50 -10.89 -0.62
N ASP A 43 18.83 -10.98 0.66
CA ASP A 43 20.10 -10.53 1.20
C ASP A 43 21.22 -11.56 0.95
N ALA A 44 22.41 -11.34 1.52
CA ALA A 44 23.55 -12.24 1.35
C ALA A 44 23.33 -13.66 1.92
N LYS A 45 22.32 -13.85 2.77
CA LYS A 45 21.97 -15.13 3.40
C LYS A 45 20.86 -15.87 2.66
N GLY A 46 20.22 -15.22 1.68
CA GLY A 46 19.06 -15.76 0.97
C GLY A 46 17.73 -15.38 1.62
N ASP A 47 17.73 -14.49 2.62
CA ASP A 47 16.49 -14.06 3.29
C ASP A 47 15.85 -12.89 2.51
N PRO A 48 14.51 -12.86 2.32
CA PRO A 48 13.85 -11.75 1.65
C PRO A 48 14.10 -10.40 2.34
N ILE A 49 14.56 -9.40 1.58
CA ILE A 49 14.83 -8.06 2.10
C ILE A 49 13.50 -7.36 2.45
N ALA A 50 13.36 -6.94 3.71
CA ALA A 50 12.30 -6.04 4.14
C ALA A 50 12.64 -4.59 3.72
N VAL A 51 11.72 -3.95 2.99
CA VAL A 51 11.86 -2.56 2.52
C VAL A 51 10.98 -1.58 3.29
N LEU A 52 10.01 -2.09 4.05
CA LEU A 52 9.16 -1.29 4.94
C LEU A 52 8.57 -2.18 6.05
N GLY A 53 8.88 -1.86 7.31
CA GLY A 53 8.41 -2.58 8.49
C GLY A 53 7.54 -1.72 9.41
N LYS A 54 7.14 -2.27 10.55
CA LYS A 54 6.37 -1.56 11.58
C LYS A 54 7.19 -0.47 12.29
N ARG A 55 6.51 0.52 12.88
CA ARG A 55 7.14 1.56 13.70
C ARG A 55 6.25 1.99 14.87
N ALA A 56 6.84 2.09 16.05
CA ALA A 56 6.13 2.50 17.26
C ALA A 56 5.63 3.96 17.15
N GLY A 57 4.47 4.24 17.74
CA GLY A 57 3.84 5.56 17.78
C GLY A 57 3.02 5.93 16.54
N HIS A 58 2.91 5.04 15.55
CA HIS A 58 2.19 5.29 14.30
C HIS A 58 1.06 4.26 14.06
N PHE A 59 0.21 4.53 13.08
CA PHE A 59 -0.93 3.69 12.73
C PHE A 59 -0.53 2.30 12.17
N ASP A 60 0.71 2.17 11.70
CA ASP A 60 1.32 0.97 11.11
C ASP A 60 2.25 0.25 12.10
N SER A 61 1.95 0.39 13.39
CA SER A 61 2.74 -0.05 14.53
C SER A 61 2.64 -1.54 14.85
N SER A 62 1.52 -2.19 14.55
CA SER A 62 1.42 -3.65 14.63
C SER A 62 2.14 -4.24 13.43
N PHE A 63 1.69 -3.85 12.23
CA PHE A 63 2.36 -4.16 10.97
C PHE A 63 1.84 -3.32 9.80
N PRO A 64 2.69 -3.12 8.77
CA PRO A 64 2.27 -2.81 7.41
C PRO A 64 1.86 -4.07 6.61
N GLU A 65 1.03 -3.87 5.60
CA GLU A 65 0.64 -4.85 4.60
C GLU A 65 0.42 -4.15 3.26
N VAL A 66 0.85 -4.76 2.15
CA VAL A 66 0.71 -4.14 0.82
C VAL A 66 -0.77 -3.94 0.45
N GLY A 67 -1.09 -2.80 -0.18
CA GLY A 67 -2.42 -2.52 -0.71
C GLY A 67 -2.50 -2.72 -2.22
N PRO A 68 -3.09 -1.78 -2.99
CA PRO A 68 -3.22 -1.91 -4.44
C PRO A 68 -1.87 -1.91 -5.18
N PRO A 69 -1.83 -2.33 -6.45
CA PRO A 69 -0.63 -2.29 -7.27
C PRO A 69 0.07 -0.91 -7.23
N PRO A 70 1.34 -0.82 -6.80
CA PRO A 70 2.05 0.46 -6.69
C PRO A 70 2.11 1.21 -8.01
N VAL A 71 2.11 2.54 -7.97
CA VAL A 71 2.07 3.40 -9.16
C VAL A 71 3.39 4.12 -9.35
N LEU A 72 4.03 3.92 -10.49
CA LEU A 72 5.19 4.70 -10.92
C LEU A 72 4.74 6.10 -11.35
N THR A 73 5.33 7.10 -10.72
CA THR A 73 5.11 8.53 -10.96
C THR A 73 6.43 9.21 -11.30
N ARG A 74 6.37 10.50 -11.65
CA ARG A 74 7.58 11.33 -11.85
C ARG A 74 8.43 11.48 -10.59
N ASP A 75 7.82 11.38 -9.41
CA ASP A 75 8.46 11.62 -8.12
C ASP A 75 8.98 10.31 -7.48
N GLY A 76 8.62 9.16 -8.04
CA GLY A 76 8.98 7.84 -7.53
C GLY A 76 7.87 6.81 -7.69
N ILE A 77 8.04 5.65 -7.06
CA ILE A 77 7.03 4.60 -6.96
C ILE A 77 6.22 4.84 -5.70
N VAL A 78 4.94 5.14 -5.84
CA VAL A 78 4.01 5.29 -4.72
C VAL A 78 3.40 3.93 -4.40
N VAL A 79 3.62 3.46 -3.17
CA VAL A 79 3.02 2.27 -2.59
C VAL A 79 1.96 2.72 -1.59
N LEU A 80 0.69 2.48 -1.90
CA LEU A 80 -0.38 2.56 -0.90
C LEU A 80 -0.40 1.24 -0.14
N TYR A 81 -0.32 1.32 1.19
CA TYR A 81 -0.25 0.15 2.06
C TYR A 81 -1.19 0.33 3.25
N ASN A 82 -1.58 -0.77 3.87
CA ASN A 82 -2.46 -0.83 5.03
C ASN A 82 -1.60 -1.01 6.29
N GLY A 83 -1.90 -0.25 7.34
CA GLY A 83 -1.27 -0.35 8.64
C GLY A 83 -2.30 -0.76 9.69
N LYS A 84 -1.97 -1.79 10.48
CA LYS A 84 -2.75 -2.17 11.66
C LYS A 84 -2.19 -1.48 12.88
N ASN A 85 -3.03 -0.75 13.60
CA ASN A 85 -2.61 -0.06 14.81
C ASN A 85 -2.43 -1.03 15.98
N ALA A 86 -1.29 -0.98 16.66
CA ALA A 86 -1.02 -1.80 17.82
C ALA A 86 -1.82 -1.35 19.05
N ALA A 87 -2.13 -2.28 19.95
CA ALA A 87 -2.75 -1.97 21.23
C ALA A 87 -1.80 -1.21 22.17
N GLU A 88 -0.51 -1.56 22.12
CA GLU A 88 0.56 -0.91 22.85
C GLU A 88 1.53 -0.26 21.86
N ALA A 89 2.01 0.94 22.19
CA ALA A 89 2.92 1.72 21.33
C ALA A 89 2.39 1.97 19.90
N GLY A 90 1.06 2.02 19.72
CA GLY A 90 0.43 2.49 18.49
C GLY A 90 0.24 4.00 18.44
N ASP A 91 -0.40 4.49 17.37
CA ASP A 91 -0.87 5.86 17.31
C ASP A 91 -2.00 6.05 18.35
N PRO A 92 -1.85 6.93 19.35
CA PRO A 92 -2.85 7.14 20.38
C PRO A 92 -4.15 7.78 19.86
N ASN A 93 -4.14 8.34 18.64
CA ASN A 93 -5.30 8.96 18.02
C ASN A 93 -6.12 7.99 17.17
N LEU A 94 -5.71 6.72 17.12
CA LEU A 94 -6.38 5.68 16.36
C LEU A 94 -6.71 4.51 17.32
N PRO A 95 -7.92 3.94 17.29
CA PRO A 95 -8.22 2.78 18.11
C PRO A 95 -7.25 1.61 17.85
N ALA A 96 -6.99 0.81 18.88
CA ALA A 96 -6.20 -0.40 18.75
C ALA A 96 -6.88 -1.37 17.76
N GLY A 97 -6.08 -1.97 16.87
CA GLY A 97 -6.58 -2.91 15.86
C GLY A 97 -7.23 -2.28 14.64
N THR A 98 -7.33 -0.94 14.56
CA THR A 98 -7.79 -0.27 13.35
C THR A 98 -6.84 -0.53 12.18
N TYR A 99 -7.39 -0.86 11.01
CA TYR A 99 -6.68 -0.82 9.75
C TYR A 99 -6.94 0.51 9.04
N ALA A 100 -5.86 1.24 8.76
CA ALA A 100 -5.88 2.48 8.00
C ALA A 100 -4.78 2.45 6.94
N ALA A 101 -4.93 3.20 5.85
CA ALA A 101 -3.96 3.21 4.77
C ALA A 101 -3.02 4.41 4.84
N GLY A 102 -1.75 4.20 4.50
CA GLY A 102 -0.75 5.23 4.29
C GLY A 102 -0.04 5.07 2.94
N GLU A 103 0.82 6.02 2.63
CA GLU A 103 1.62 6.02 1.40
C GLU A 103 3.10 5.96 1.72
N ALA A 104 3.84 5.19 0.92
CA ALA A 104 5.30 5.15 0.93
C ALA A 104 5.83 5.46 -0.47
N LEU A 105 6.80 6.36 -0.56
CA LEU A 105 7.46 6.74 -1.80
C LEU A 105 8.82 6.05 -1.87
N PHE A 106 9.02 5.26 -2.92
CA PHE A 106 10.29 4.62 -3.22
C PHE A 106 10.94 5.21 -4.47
N ALA A 107 12.27 5.13 -4.56
CA ALA A 107 12.99 5.66 -5.72
C ALA A 107 12.68 4.86 -7.00
N ALA A 108 12.36 5.56 -8.08
CA ALA A 108 12.02 4.94 -9.37
C ALA A 108 13.18 4.13 -9.99
N ASN A 109 14.42 4.59 -9.78
CA ASN A 109 15.63 3.92 -10.29
C ASN A 109 16.21 2.87 -9.33
N HIS A 110 15.74 2.85 -8.06
CA HIS A 110 16.16 1.90 -7.05
C HIS A 110 14.96 1.51 -6.17
N PRO A 111 14.10 0.56 -6.62
CA PRO A 111 12.83 0.28 -5.96
C PRO A 111 12.91 -0.16 -4.49
N ALA A 112 14.07 -0.64 -4.01
CA ALA A 112 14.28 -0.96 -2.59
C ALA A 112 14.53 0.26 -1.70
N LYS A 113 14.80 1.43 -2.28
CA LYS A 113 15.14 2.64 -1.54
C LYS A 113 13.89 3.43 -1.18
N LEU A 114 13.46 3.35 0.08
CA LEU A 114 12.45 4.22 0.66
C LEU A 114 12.95 5.68 0.68
N ILE A 115 12.14 6.60 0.16
CA ILE A 115 12.40 8.06 0.18
C ILE A 115 11.63 8.70 1.34
N SER A 116 10.34 8.39 1.44
CA SER A 116 9.47 8.93 2.49
C SER A 116 8.27 8.01 2.71
N ARG A 117 7.63 8.17 3.86
CA ARG A 117 6.41 7.48 4.26
C ARG A 117 5.52 8.46 5.01
N THR A 118 4.21 8.38 4.88
CA THR A 118 3.28 9.29 5.55
C THR A 118 3.31 9.09 7.06
N GLU A 119 3.36 10.17 7.85
CA GLU A 119 3.44 10.07 9.32
C GLU A 119 2.13 9.58 9.97
N GLY A 120 1.00 9.90 9.36
CA GLY A 120 -0.33 9.39 9.73
C GLY A 120 -1.02 8.72 8.54
N PRO A 121 -2.20 8.12 8.77
CA PRO A 121 -2.98 7.52 7.70
C PRO A 121 -3.52 8.59 6.75
N VAL A 122 -3.53 8.28 5.46
CA VAL A 122 -4.17 9.11 4.41
C VAL A 122 -5.63 8.71 4.16
N PHE A 123 -6.02 7.52 4.61
CA PHE A 123 -7.37 6.99 4.50
C PHE A 123 -7.64 6.07 5.70
N LYS A 124 -8.74 6.29 6.42
CA LYS A 124 -9.07 5.57 7.67
C LYS A 124 -10.58 5.44 7.84
N PRO A 125 -11.07 4.57 8.75
CA PRO A 125 -12.50 4.44 9.01
C PRO A 125 -13.11 5.71 9.61
N GLU A 126 -14.12 6.27 8.95
CA GLU A 126 -14.89 7.45 9.36
C GLU A 126 -16.40 7.19 9.37
N LEU A 127 -16.88 6.25 8.55
CA LEU A 127 -18.30 5.97 8.34
C LEU A 127 -18.77 4.76 9.15
N PRO A 128 -20.07 4.69 9.53
CA PRO A 128 -20.58 3.58 10.34
C PRO A 128 -20.32 2.20 9.74
N PHE A 129 -20.49 2.05 8.42
CA PHE A 129 -20.29 0.77 7.74
C PHE A 129 -18.83 0.30 7.70
N GLU A 130 -17.87 1.19 7.99
CA GLU A 130 -16.45 0.86 8.09
C GLU A 130 -16.08 0.35 9.49
N ARG A 131 -17.05 0.34 10.43
CA ARG A 131 -16.90 -0.07 11.84
C ARG A 131 -17.95 -1.09 12.32
N SER A 132 -18.91 -1.47 11.47
CA SER A 132 -20.08 -2.27 11.87
C SER A 132 -19.97 -3.77 11.56
N GLY A 133 -18.78 -4.25 11.18
CA GLY A 133 -18.51 -5.66 10.86
C GLY A 133 -17.73 -6.37 11.96
N GLN A 134 -16.85 -7.30 11.57
CA GLN A 134 -16.00 -8.06 12.51
C GLN A 134 -15.00 -7.17 13.27
N TYR A 135 -14.66 -6.01 12.70
CA TYR A 135 -13.72 -5.05 13.26
C TYR A 135 -14.43 -3.84 13.86
N ALA A 136 -14.74 -3.91 15.16
CA ALA A 136 -15.36 -2.80 15.89
C ALA A 136 -14.47 -1.54 15.96
N ALA A 137 -13.14 -1.72 15.91
CA ALA A 137 -12.16 -0.62 15.77
C ALA A 137 -12.17 0.03 14.38
N GLY A 138 -12.83 -0.60 13.41
CA GLY A 138 -12.92 -0.19 12.03
C GLY A 138 -11.77 -0.66 11.14
N THR A 139 -12.08 -0.92 9.88
CA THR A 139 -11.12 -1.30 8.84
C THR A 139 -11.48 -0.62 7.52
N THR A 140 -10.51 0.07 6.94
CA THR A 140 -10.53 0.52 5.53
C THR A 140 -9.33 -0.11 4.81
N PHE A 141 -9.48 -1.37 4.38
CA PHE A 141 -8.40 -2.14 3.78
C PHE A 141 -8.32 -1.87 2.27
N THR A 142 -7.33 -1.08 1.86
CA THR A 142 -7.17 -0.65 0.47
C THR A 142 -6.56 -1.75 -0.40
N GLU A 143 -7.17 -2.05 -1.55
CA GLU A 143 -6.75 -3.19 -2.37
C GLU A 143 -6.91 -2.98 -3.88
N GLY A 144 -7.90 -2.20 -4.32
CA GLY A 144 -8.11 -1.92 -5.74
C GLY A 144 -7.84 -0.46 -6.08
N LEU A 145 -7.05 -0.17 -7.12
CA LEU A 145 -6.88 1.18 -7.65
C LEU A 145 -7.05 1.20 -9.16
N VAL A 146 -7.99 2.02 -9.64
CA VAL A 146 -8.29 2.14 -11.08
C VAL A 146 -8.25 3.59 -11.51
N LEU A 147 -7.50 3.88 -12.58
CA LEU A 147 -7.63 5.14 -13.30
C LEU A 147 -8.74 4.98 -14.35
N PHE A 148 -9.83 5.72 -14.17
CA PHE A 148 -10.97 5.71 -15.09
C PHE A 148 -11.51 7.11 -15.30
N LYS A 149 -11.67 7.53 -16.57
CA LYS A 149 -12.18 8.85 -16.95
C LYS A 149 -11.50 10.03 -16.21
N GLY A 150 -10.18 9.97 -16.05
CA GLY A 150 -9.40 11.02 -15.38
C GLY A 150 -9.56 11.08 -13.86
N LYS A 151 -10.06 10.01 -13.24
CA LYS A 151 -10.23 9.89 -11.79
C LYS A 151 -9.61 8.58 -11.30
N TYR A 152 -9.02 8.63 -10.12
CA TYR A 152 -8.64 7.44 -9.37
C TYR A 152 -9.84 6.96 -8.57
N PHE A 153 -10.20 5.69 -8.75
CA PHE A 153 -11.16 4.95 -7.95
C PHE A 153 -10.36 4.01 -7.05
N LEU A 154 -10.43 4.24 -5.74
CA LEU A 154 -9.86 3.38 -4.73
C LEU A 154 -10.97 2.49 -4.17
N TYR A 155 -10.83 1.18 -4.35
CA TYR A 155 -11.71 0.16 -3.79
C TYR A 155 -11.06 -0.43 -2.55
N TYR A 156 -11.85 -0.57 -1.49
CA TYR A 156 -11.37 -1.02 -0.19
C TYR A 156 -12.40 -1.90 0.52
N GLY A 157 -11.92 -2.82 1.35
CA GLY A 157 -12.75 -3.59 2.28
C GLY A 157 -13.14 -2.75 3.50
N CYS A 158 -14.40 -2.88 3.91
CA CYS A 158 -14.97 -2.18 5.06
C CYS A 158 -15.32 -3.20 6.15
N ALA A 159 -14.61 -3.16 7.28
CA ALA A 159 -14.84 -4.02 8.45
C ALA A 159 -14.99 -5.53 8.13
N ASP A 160 -14.27 -6.04 7.12
CA ASP A 160 -14.34 -7.41 6.61
C ASP A 160 -15.76 -7.87 6.25
N SER A 161 -16.59 -6.97 5.72
CA SER A 161 -18.00 -7.26 5.46
C SER A 161 -18.57 -6.61 4.19
N LEU A 162 -18.00 -5.48 3.75
CA LEU A 162 -18.48 -4.74 2.58
C LEU A 162 -17.32 -4.27 1.72
N VAL A 163 -17.65 -3.85 0.49
CA VAL A 163 -16.72 -3.15 -0.41
C VAL A 163 -17.14 -1.69 -0.52
N GLY A 164 -16.20 -0.79 -0.23
CA GLY A 164 -16.33 0.66 -0.38
C GLY A 164 -15.57 1.17 -1.61
N ALA A 165 -15.89 2.40 -2.02
CA ALA A 165 -15.15 3.12 -3.05
C ALA A 165 -14.96 4.59 -2.67
N ALA A 166 -13.74 5.11 -2.87
CA ALA A 166 -13.40 6.51 -2.75
C ALA A 166 -12.86 7.03 -4.09
N VAL A 167 -13.13 8.30 -4.41
CA VAL A 167 -12.80 8.86 -5.72
C VAL A 167 -12.00 10.15 -5.57
N SER A 168 -10.90 10.25 -6.31
CA SER A 168 -10.10 11.47 -6.41
C SER A 168 -9.85 11.84 -7.88
N THR A 169 -9.83 13.13 -8.19
CA THR A 169 -9.51 13.60 -9.55
C THR A 169 -8.01 13.46 -9.80
N ALA A 170 -7.63 12.77 -10.90
CA ALA A 170 -6.25 12.67 -11.30
C ALA A 170 -5.77 14.05 -11.78
N ARG A 171 -4.96 14.73 -10.97
CA ARG A 171 -4.34 15.99 -11.38
C ARG A 171 -3.25 15.69 -12.40
N ARG A 172 -3.33 16.30 -13.59
CA ARG A 172 -2.19 16.31 -14.53
C ARG A 172 -1.06 17.09 -13.88
N ARG A 173 0.06 16.42 -13.58
CA ARG A 173 1.34 17.07 -13.28
C ARG A 173 2.35 16.62 -14.32
#